data_AF-A0AAD4J9V5-F1
#
_entry.id   AF-A0AAD4J9V5-F1
#
_cell.length_a   1.000
_cell.length_b   1.000
_cell.length_c   1.000
_cell.angle_alpha   90.00
_cell.angle_beta   90.00
_cell.angle_gamma   90.00
#
_symmetry.space_group_name_H-M   'P 1'
#
loop_
_entity.id
_entity.type
_entity.pdbx_description
1 polymer ?
#
loop_
_entity_poly.entity_id
_entity_poly.type
_entity_poly.pdbx_seq_one_letter_code
_entity_poly.pdbx_strand_id
1 'polypeptide(L)'
;MESAEGGSNYSAASGRRRRNHYKILQEEDIKQLQHNDISTVSDVLSVTRDVACTLLFQNNWSLNSLYDDWFVDDDGGRNPNSAAKPADRQSGGKHVCKICYEETIPEKTVSTACGHPF
;
A
#
# COMPACT_ATOMS: atom_id res chain seq x y z
N MET A 1 23.30 -2.69 77.20
CA MET A 1 24.55 -2.95 76.45
C MET A 1 24.33 -4.28 75.76
N GLU A 2 24.26 -4.42 74.45
CA GLU A 2 24.64 -3.54 73.35
C GLU A 2 23.87 -4.05 72.12
N SER A 3 23.47 -3.09 71.30
CA SER A 3 22.77 -3.19 70.03
C SER A 3 23.46 -4.09 69.01
N ALA A 4 22.68 -4.63 68.06
CA ALA A 4 22.97 -4.50 66.63
C ALA A 4 21.73 -4.87 65.81
N GLU A 5 21.04 -3.83 65.35
CA GLU A 5 20.00 -3.91 64.34
C GLU A 5 20.66 -4.16 62.98
N GLY A 6 20.22 -5.22 62.29
CA GLY A 6 20.66 -5.56 60.93
C GLY A 6 19.47 -5.70 60.00
N GLY A 7 18.61 -4.67 59.95
CA GLY A 7 17.46 -4.63 59.04
C GLY A 7 17.91 -4.49 57.59
N SER A 8 18.00 -5.62 56.87
CA SER A 8 18.18 -5.63 55.42
C SER A 8 16.93 -5.06 54.75
N ASN A 9 16.94 -3.76 54.49
CA ASN A 9 15.90 -3.07 53.74
C ASN A 9 16.19 -3.24 52.25
N TYR A 10 15.96 -4.45 51.73
CA TYR A 10 15.88 -4.66 50.29
C TYR A 10 14.60 -3.96 49.82
N SER A 11 14.75 -2.70 49.43
CA SER A 11 13.74 -1.98 48.68
C SER A 11 13.48 -2.79 47.42
N ALA A 12 12.40 -3.56 47.42
CA ALA A 12 11.86 -4.20 46.23
C ALA A 12 11.59 -3.06 45.25
N ALA A 13 12.52 -2.87 44.30
CA ALA A 13 12.33 -2.01 43.17
C ALA A 13 11.09 -2.54 42.45
N SER A 14 9.94 -1.98 42.79
CA SER A 14 8.67 -2.24 42.13
C SER A 14 8.81 -1.68 40.73
N GLY A 15 9.42 -2.49 39.86
CA GLY A 15 9.56 -2.22 38.44
C GLY A 15 8.15 -2.02 37.91
N ARG A 16 7.79 -0.76 37.65
CA ARG A 16 6.54 -0.40 36.97
C ARG A 16 6.54 -1.15 35.64
N ARG A 17 5.82 -2.28 35.57
CA ARG A 17 5.56 -2.97 34.31
C ARG A 17 4.84 -1.95 33.43
N ARG A 18 5.56 -1.39 32.45
CA ARG A 18 4.91 -0.56 31.42
C ARG A 18 3.89 -1.45 30.76
N ARG A 19 2.60 -1.14 30.96
CA ARG A 19 1.52 -1.80 30.24
C ARG A 19 1.65 -1.38 28.79
N ASN A 20 2.15 -2.29 27.96
CA ASN A 20 2.20 -2.07 26.52
C ASN A 20 0.78 -2.26 25.99
N HIS A 21 0.17 -1.18 25.49
CA HIS A 21 -1.09 -1.28 24.77
C HIS A 21 -0.78 -1.74 23.34
N TYR A 22 -1.42 -2.83 22.92
CA TYR A 22 -1.36 -3.32 21.55
C TYR A 22 -2.77 -3.56 21.07
N LYS A 23 -2.97 -3.40 19.75
CA LYS A 23 -4.21 -3.74 19.07
C LYS A 23 -3.90 -4.88 18.11
N ILE A 24 -4.64 -5.97 18.20
CA ILE A 24 -4.61 -7.04 17.20
C ILE A 24 -5.51 -6.58 16.05
N LEU A 25 -4.98 -6.59 14.83
CA LEU A 25 -5.72 -6.27 13.62
C LEU A 25 -5.92 -7.54 12.81
N GLN A 26 -7.09 -7.67 12.20
CA GLN A 26 -7.34 -8.68 11.18
C GLN A 26 -6.85 -8.19 9.82
N GLU A 27 -6.80 -9.09 8.85
CA GLU A 27 -6.39 -8.75 7.48
C GLU A 27 -7.33 -7.69 6.87
N GLU A 28 -8.63 -7.76 7.18
CA GLU A 28 -9.64 -6.80 6.71
C GLU A 28 -9.38 -5.39 7.23
N ASP A 29 -8.96 -5.26 8.50
CA ASP A 29 -8.62 -3.98 9.10
C ASP A 29 -7.44 -3.33 8.36
N ILE A 30 -6.41 -4.14 8.05
CA ILE A 30 -5.21 -3.69 7.34
C ILE A 30 -5.57 -3.28 5.90
N LYS A 31 -6.37 -4.09 5.20
CA LYS A 31 -6.85 -3.79 3.85
C LYS A 31 -7.64 -2.49 3.81
N GLN A 32 -8.48 -2.24 4.81
CA GLN A 32 -9.26 -1.00 4.89
C GLN A 32 -8.36 0.22 5.10
N LEU A 33 -7.35 0.12 5.97
CA LEU A 33 -6.36 1.19 6.16
C LEU A 33 -5.61 1.49 4.86
N GLN A 34 -5.08 0.46 4.19
CA GLN A 34 -4.41 0.61 2.90
C GLN A 34 -5.33 1.21 1.84
N HIS A 35 -6.58 0.77 1.78
CA HIS A 35 -7.57 1.31 0.85
C HIS A 35 -7.81 2.80 1.08
N ASN A 36 -7.93 3.24 2.33
CA ASN A 36 -8.15 4.65 2.66
C ASN A 36 -6.96 5.52 2.28
N ASP A 37 -5.73 5.07 2.58
CA ASP A 37 -4.52 5.81 2.23
C ASP A 37 -4.36 5.91 0.71
N ILE A 38 -4.55 4.82 -0.03
CA ILE A 38 -4.51 4.81 -1.50
C ILE A 38 -5.58 5.74 -2.08
N SER A 39 -6.81 5.71 -1.55
CA SER A 39 -7.91 6.57 -2.04
C SER A 39 -7.58 8.04 -1.81
N THR A 40 -7.09 8.38 -0.61
CA THR A 40 -6.71 9.75 -0.25
C THR A 40 -5.63 10.29 -1.18
N VAL A 41 -4.57 9.51 -1.43
CA VAL A 41 -3.48 9.93 -2.33
C VAL A 41 -3.97 10.03 -3.78
N SER A 42 -4.78 9.06 -4.24
CA SER A 42 -5.35 9.06 -5.60
C SER A 42 -6.21 10.30 -5.85
N ASP A 43 -7.03 10.69 -4.88
CA ASP A 43 -7.90 11.87 -4.97
C ASP A 43 -7.08 13.18 -4.91
N VAL A 44 -6.14 13.30 -3.96
CA VAL A 44 -5.35 14.52 -3.76
C VAL A 44 -4.39 14.77 -4.94
N LEU A 45 -3.74 13.73 -5.46
CA LEU A 45 -2.78 13.85 -6.56
C LEU A 45 -3.41 13.67 -7.94
N SER A 46 -4.70 13.34 -8.01
CA SER A 46 -5.41 13.07 -9.27
C SER A 46 -4.72 12.01 -10.15
N VAL A 47 -4.20 10.96 -9.51
CA VAL A 47 -3.56 9.81 -10.17
C VAL A 47 -4.42 8.56 -10.03
N THR A 48 -4.16 7.54 -10.85
CA THR A 48 -4.84 6.25 -10.71
C THR A 48 -4.45 5.56 -9.40
N ARG A 49 -5.31 4.68 -8.88
CA ARG A 49 -5.07 3.98 -7.60
C ARG A 49 -3.81 3.11 -7.62
N ASP A 50 -3.50 2.49 -8.75
CA ASP A 50 -2.28 1.70 -8.97
C ASP A 50 -1.01 2.57 -8.90
N VAL A 51 -1.06 3.77 -9.48
CA VAL A 51 0.01 4.77 -9.33
C VAL A 51 0.12 5.23 -7.88
N ALA A 52 -1.00 5.59 -7.23
CA ALA A 52 -1.01 6.01 -5.82
C ALA A 52 -0.40 4.92 -4.90
N CYS A 53 -0.75 3.66 -5.11
CA CYS A 53 -0.18 2.52 -4.39
C CYS A 53 1.34 2.42 -4.60
N THR A 54 1.80 2.61 -5.84
CA THR A 54 3.24 2.60 -6.17
C THR A 54 3.98 3.75 -5.49
N LEU A 55 3.41 4.95 -5.46
CA LEU A 55 3.99 6.11 -4.79
C LEU A 55 4.08 5.90 -3.27
N LEU A 56 3.02 5.35 -2.65
CA LEU A 56 3.02 5.00 -1.24
C LEU A 56 4.11 3.97 -0.93
N PHE A 57 4.25 2.94 -1.77
CA PHE A 57 5.30 1.94 -1.60
C PHE A 57 6.71 2.54 -1.68
N GLN A 58 6.97 3.43 -2.65
CA GLN A 58 8.26 4.13 -2.80
C GLN A 58 8.61 5.02 -1.60
N ASN A 59 7.58 5.50 -0.89
CA ASN A 59 7.69 6.38 0.28
C ASN A 59 7.49 5.63 1.62
N ASN A 60 7.64 4.31 1.62
CA ASN A 60 7.47 3.46 2.82
C ASN A 60 6.14 3.69 3.56
N TRP A 61 5.07 3.97 2.81
CA TRP A 61 3.73 4.30 3.32
C TRP A 61 3.68 5.55 4.23
N SER A 62 4.65 6.46 4.11
CA SER A 62 4.63 7.76 4.78
C SER A 62 3.97 8.81 3.89
N LEU A 63 2.75 9.22 4.24
CA LEU A 63 2.03 10.28 3.52
C LEU A 63 2.82 11.60 3.50
N ASN A 64 3.47 11.94 4.62
CA ASN A 64 4.25 13.16 4.72
C ASN A 64 5.42 13.16 3.73
N SER A 65 6.20 12.07 3.71
CA SER A 65 7.32 11.90 2.77
C SER A 65 6.84 11.95 1.33
N LEU A 66 5.71 11.30 1.04
CA LEU A 66 5.13 11.26 -0.29
C LEU A 66 4.74 12.65 -0.78
N TYR A 67 4.04 13.45 0.04
CA TYR A 67 3.64 14.79 -0.36
C TYR A 67 4.84 15.73 -0.47
N ASP A 68 5.79 15.65 0.48
CA ASP A 68 7.02 16.42 0.42
C ASP A 68 7.79 16.11 -0.89
N ASP A 69 8.00 14.83 -1.21
CA ASP A 69 8.69 14.42 -2.45
C ASP A 69 7.90 14.77 -3.72
N TRP A 70 6.57 14.64 -3.69
CA TRP A 70 5.72 14.88 -4.86
C TRP A 70 5.66 16.36 -5.24
N PHE A 71 5.53 17.25 -4.25
CA PHE A 71 5.39 18.69 -4.49
C PHE A 71 6.72 19.43 -4.68
N VAL A 72 7.86 18.76 -4.47
CA VAL A 72 9.19 19.34 -4.73
C VAL A 72 9.55 19.35 -6.24
N ASP A 73 9.00 18.45 -7.04
CA ASP A 73 9.36 18.21 -8.46
C ASP A 73 8.29 18.75 -9.48
N ASP A 74 7.80 19.98 -9.29
CA ASP A 74 6.67 20.57 -10.05
C ASP A 74 6.94 20.86 -11.56
N ASP A 75 8.12 20.54 -12.14
CA ASP A 75 8.45 20.92 -13.55
C ASP A 75 8.82 19.74 -14.49
N GLY A 76 8.15 18.58 -14.37
CA GLY A 76 7.89 17.78 -15.57
C GLY A 76 8.75 16.53 -15.82
N GLY A 77 9.30 15.90 -14.79
CA GLY A 77 10.08 14.65 -14.96
C GLY A 77 9.27 13.35 -14.82
N ARG A 78 8.32 13.28 -13.89
CA ARG A 78 7.53 12.07 -13.65
C ARG A 78 6.23 12.20 -14.43
N ASN A 79 6.12 11.51 -15.56
CA ASN A 79 4.81 11.22 -16.14
C ASN A 79 4.25 9.97 -15.42
N PRO A 80 3.49 10.12 -14.31
CA PRO A 80 2.85 8.99 -13.64
C PRO A 80 1.90 8.24 -14.59
N ASN A 81 1.42 8.94 -15.62
CA ASN A 81 0.47 8.46 -16.62
C ASN A 81 1.16 7.97 -17.91
N SER A 82 2.45 7.60 -17.87
CA SER A 82 3.10 6.90 -18.99
C SER A 82 2.61 5.45 -19.18
N ALA A 83 1.39 5.15 -18.71
CA ALA A 83 0.62 3.99 -19.10
C ALA A 83 0.69 3.88 -20.63
N ALA A 84 1.34 2.82 -21.08
CA ALA A 84 1.54 2.54 -22.50
C ALA A 84 0.22 2.75 -23.24
N LYS A 85 0.28 3.50 -24.35
CA LYS A 85 -0.89 3.75 -25.20
C LYS A 85 -1.64 2.43 -25.41
N PRO A 86 -2.96 2.40 -25.23
CA PRO A 86 -3.71 1.17 -25.38
C PRO A 86 -3.42 0.59 -26.76
N ALA A 87 -2.99 -0.67 -26.81
CA ALA A 87 -2.79 -1.34 -28.07
C ALA A 87 -4.13 -1.34 -28.83
N ASP A 88 -4.05 -1.17 -30.14
CA ASP A 88 -5.22 -1.08 -31.01
C ASP A 88 -6.11 -2.31 -30.76
N ARG A 89 -7.37 -2.06 -30.36
CA ARG A 89 -8.31 -3.12 -30.01
C ARG A 89 -8.53 -3.92 -31.29
N GLN A 90 -7.97 -5.12 -31.37
CA GLN A 90 -8.23 -6.00 -32.52
C GLN A 90 -9.74 -6.23 -32.60
N SER A 91 -10.32 -5.66 -33.65
CA SER A 91 -11.75 -5.52 -33.87
C SER A 91 -12.45 -6.88 -33.93
N GLY A 92 -13.34 -7.14 -32.97
CA GLY A 92 -14.61 -7.86 -33.16
C GLY A 92 -14.61 -9.35 -33.50
N GLY A 93 -13.48 -10.07 -33.40
CA GLY A 93 -13.39 -11.49 -33.72
C GLY A 93 -13.30 -12.43 -32.49
N LYS A 94 -13.62 -13.71 -32.71
CA LYS A 94 -13.11 -14.78 -31.83
C LYS A 94 -11.59 -14.70 -31.82
N HIS A 95 -10.98 -14.73 -30.64
CA HIS A 95 -9.53 -14.74 -30.50
C HIS A 95 -9.10 -16.00 -29.75
N VAL A 96 -7.85 -16.40 -29.93
CA VAL A 96 -7.29 -17.53 -29.18
C VAL A 96 -6.59 -16.97 -27.95
N CYS A 97 -6.98 -17.41 -26.77
CA CYS A 97 -6.31 -17.02 -25.53
C CYS A 97 -4.85 -17.51 -25.59
N LYS A 98 -3.89 -16.61 -25.40
CA LYS A 98 -2.46 -16.94 -25.48
C LYS A 98 -1.91 -17.61 -24.22
N ILE A 99 -2.78 -17.91 -23.24
CA ILE A 99 -2.41 -18.59 -21.98
C ILE A 99 -2.87 -20.05 -22.02
N CYS A 100 -4.16 -20.31 -22.27
CA CYS A 100 -4.70 -21.67 -22.35
C CYS A 100 -4.80 -22.23 -23.77
N TYR A 101 -4.60 -21.40 -24.81
CA TYR A 101 -4.68 -21.78 -26.23
C TYR A 101 -6.08 -22.19 -26.73
N GLU A 102 -7.14 -21.81 -26.02
CA GLU A 102 -8.54 -22.05 -26.40
C GLU A 102 -9.17 -20.84 -27.12
N GLU A 103 -10.20 -21.09 -27.95
CA GLU A 103 -11.00 -20.02 -28.57
C GLU A 103 -11.86 -19.31 -27.51
N THR A 104 -11.71 -18.00 -27.40
CA THR A 104 -12.48 -17.14 -26.50
C THR A 104 -13.30 -16.11 -27.27
N ILE A 105 -14.46 -15.78 -26.70
CA ILE A 105 -15.29 -14.67 -27.17
C ILE A 105 -14.95 -13.42 -26.35
N PRO A 106 -15.01 -12.22 -26.95
CA PRO A 106 -14.69 -10.96 -26.26
C PRO A 106 -15.43 -10.75 -24.93
N GLU A 107 -16.67 -11.24 -24.81
CA GLU A 107 -17.50 -11.12 -23.61
C GLU A 107 -16.97 -11.91 -22.40
N LYS A 108 -16.11 -12.92 -22.64
CA LYS A 108 -15.53 -13.76 -21.60
C LYS A 108 -14.09 -13.37 -21.24
N THR A 109 -13.56 -12.34 -21.87
CA THR A 109 -12.16 -11.94 -21.70
C THR A 109 -12.05 -10.59 -21.03
N VAL A 110 -11.05 -10.47 -20.16
CA VAL A 110 -10.70 -9.21 -19.52
C VAL A 110 -9.34 -8.76 -20.02
N SER A 111 -9.08 -7.46 -19.96
CA SER A 111 -7.80 -6.90 -20.38
C SER A 111 -7.35 -5.84 -19.40
N THR A 112 -6.03 -5.74 -19.23
CA THR A 112 -5.40 -4.63 -18.50
C THR A 112 -5.27 -3.41 -19.42
N ALA A 113 -4.73 -2.29 -18.91
CA ALA A 113 -4.61 -1.05 -19.66
C ALA A 113 -3.87 -1.18 -21.02
N CYS A 114 -3.04 -2.21 -21.19
CA CYS A 114 -2.32 -2.46 -22.44
C CYS A 114 -3.20 -3.05 -23.57
N GLY A 115 -4.46 -3.42 -23.30
CA GLY A 115 -5.41 -3.86 -24.32
C GLY A 115 -5.26 -5.31 -24.79
N HIS A 116 -4.40 -6.11 -24.15
CA HIS A 116 -4.28 -7.55 -24.43
C HIS A 116 -5.31 -8.36 -23.64
N PRO A 117 -6.31 -8.99 -24.29
CA PRO A 117 -7.31 -9.81 -23.61
C PRO A 117 -6.76 -11.19 -23.22
N PHE A 118 -7.23 -11.72 -22.09
CA PHE A 118 -6.96 -13.07 -21.60
C PHE A 118 -8.22 -13.74 -21.05
#